data_AF-J7HEY1-F1
#
_entry.id   AF-J7HEY1-F1
#
_cell.length_a   1.000
_cell.length_b   1.000
_cell.length_c   1.000
_cell.angle_alpha   90.00
_cell.angle_beta   90.00
_cell.angle_gamma   90.00
#
_symmetry.space_group_name_H-M   'P 1'
#
loop_
_entity.id
_entity.type
_entity.pdbx_description
1 polymer ?
#
loop_
_entity_poly.entity_id
_entity_poly.type
_entity_poly.pdbx_seq_one_letter_code
_entity_poly.pdbx_strand_id
1 'polypeptide(L)' 'QNPTEAELQDMINEVDADGNGTIDFPEFL' A
#
# COMPACT_ATOMS: atom_id res chain seq x y z
N GLN A 1 -4.91 -8.80 -16.88
CA GLN A 1 -3.59 -8.29 -16.52
C GLN A 1 -3.49 -8.40 -15.01
N ASN A 2 -2.47 -9.09 -14.50
CA ASN A 2 -2.21 -9.13 -13.07
C ASN A 2 -1.13 -8.08 -12.79
N PRO A 3 -1.32 -7.21 -11.79
CA PRO A 3 -0.29 -6.26 -11.41
C PRO A 3 0.99 -7.01 -10.99
N THR A 4 2.13 -6.40 -11.26
CA THR A 4 3.42 -6.84 -10.75
C THR A 4 3.53 -6.56 -9.26
N GLU A 5 4.43 -7.27 -8.58
CA GLU A 5 4.73 -7.02 -7.17
C GLU A 5 5.13 -5.55 -6.93
N ALA A 6 5.86 -4.95 -7.87
CA ALA A 6 6.26 -3.55 -7.80
C ALA A 6 5.04 -2.61 -7.84
N GLU A 7 4.09 -2.86 -8.75
CA GLU A 7 2.86 -2.07 -8.83
C GLU A 7 1.99 -2.23 -7.58
N LEU A 8 1.95 -3.43 -6.97
CA LEU A 8 1.28 -3.66 -5.70
C LEU A 8 1.95 -2.90 -4.55
N GLN A 9 3.28 -2.93 -4.50
CA GLN A 9 4.04 -2.23 -3.48
C GLN A 9 3.91 -0.71 -3.62
N ASP A 10 3.88 -0.18 -4.85
CA ASP A 10 3.66 1.25 -5.10
C ASP A 10 2.28 1.69 -4.59
N MET A 11 1.23 0.90 -4.82
CA MET A 11 -0.11 1.18 -4.29
C MET A 11 -0.15 1.18 -2.75
N ILE A 12 0.60 0.29 -2.10
CA ILE A 12 0.70 0.26 -0.62
C ILE A 12 1.45 1.49 -0.13
N ASN A 13 2.60 1.81 -0.73
CA ASN A 13 3.43 2.96 -0.35
C ASN A 13 2.72 4.31 -0.47
N GLU A 14 1.73 4.42 -1.37
CA GLU A 14 0.94 5.65 -1.54
C GLU A 14 -0.01 5.94 -0.37
N VAL A 15 -0.43 4.90 0.35
CA VAL A 15 -1.45 5.00 1.41
C VAL A 15 -0.94 4.62 2.81
N ASP A 16 0.20 3.93 2.87
CA ASP A 16 0.94 3.60 4.09
C ASP A 16 1.50 4.90 4.71
N ALA A 17 0.76 5.42 5.68
CA ALA A 17 1.04 6.71 6.31
C ALA A 17 2.10 6.58 7.42
N ASP A 18 2.27 5.38 7.96
CA ASP A 18 3.21 5.11 9.05
C ASP A 18 4.52 4.43 8.59
N GLY A 19 4.57 3.95 7.34
CA GLY A 19 5.72 3.33 6.70
C GLY A 19 5.98 1.90 7.16
N ASN A 20 4.96 1.18 7.64
CA ASN A 20 5.10 -0.18 8.15
C ASN A 20 5.01 -1.26 7.05
N GLY A 21 4.71 -0.87 5.81
CA GLY A 21 4.62 -1.74 4.65
C GLY A 21 3.31 -2.53 4.57
N THR A 22 2.30 -2.14 5.33
CA THR A 22 0.95 -2.69 5.32
C THR A 22 -0.08 -1.58 5.27
N ILE A 23 -1.36 -1.93 5.06
CA ILE A 23 -2.45 -0.96 5.11
C ILE A 23 -3.29 -1.27 6.34
N ASP A 24 -3.25 -0.38 7.32
CA ASP A 24 -4.03 -0.45 8.55
C ASP A 24 -5.41 0.19 8.38
N PHE A 25 -6.39 -0.28 9.17
CA PHE A 25 -7.76 0.23 9.09
C PHE A 25 -7.90 1.76 9.24
N PRO A 26 -7.11 2.44 10.10
CA PRO A 26 -7.10 3.90 10.18
C PRO A 26 -6.62 4.62 8.91
N GLU A 27 -5.88 3.96 8.02
CA GLU A 27 -5.33 4.53 6.78
C GLU A 27 -6.34 4.55 5.63
N PHE A 28 -7.52 3.94 5.83
CA PHE A 28 -8.65 3.99 4.89
C PHE A 28 -9.54 5.26 5.08
N LEU A 29 -9.17 6.17 5.98
CA LEU A 29 -9.91 7.38 6.34
C LEU A 29 -9.30 8.65 5.74
#